data_AF-A0A0C2JAD3-F1
#
_entry.id   AF-A0A0C2JAD3-F1
#
_cell.length_a   1.000
_cell.length_b   1.000
_cell.length_c   1.000
_cell.angle_alpha   90.00
_cell.angle_beta   90.00
_cell.angle_gamma   90.00
#
_symmetry.space_group_name_H-M   'P 1'
#
loop_
_entity.id
_entity.type
_entity.pdbx_description
1 polymer ?
#
loop_
_entity_poly.entity_id
_entity_poly.type
_entity_poly.pdbx_seq_one_letter_code
_entity_poly.pdbx_strand_id
1 'polypeptide(L)'
;MSQSSQLTKVVGDIRILTLCLERLLFHKLYDTLIFKTRDERKNLHFRLKLYQLDWVTEQHLQVPIKIMSSPANVLKFCAAQETLREISTKTCPSSKLRTLSRCCRQLFSLLNETELGRPCSADDFLPLLIYLIIKTVPQDLHSTLAFINSFGRLIYTETGEWAYYLTNVNCAVEFIDKCQSKSFTLSDDEYFSNIEKSTSKVEKMMDEIRPSLEQLKITLKTNWESYARLKNMIHTKKELKF
;
A
#
# COMPACT_ATOMS: atom_id res chain seq x y z
N MET A 1 -39.76 7.86 22.50
CA MET A 1 -39.01 7.85 21.22
C MET A 1 -38.13 9.11 20.98
N SER A 2 -38.08 10.11 21.87
CA SER A 2 -37.35 11.37 21.63
C SER A 2 -35.88 11.39 22.04
N GLN A 3 -35.50 10.79 23.18
CA GLN A 3 -34.12 10.84 23.70
C GLN A 3 -33.12 10.01 22.89
N SER A 4 -33.53 8.82 22.42
CA SER A 4 -32.67 7.94 21.60
C SER A 4 -32.33 8.54 20.23
N SER A 5 -33.24 9.33 19.66
CA SER A 5 -33.05 10.04 18.38
C SER A 5 -32.13 11.26 18.55
N GLN A 6 -32.26 11.97 19.67
CA GLN A 6 -31.36 13.08 20.02
C GLN A 6 -29.94 12.60 20.29
N LEU A 7 -29.75 11.49 21.02
CA LEU A 7 -28.43 10.90 21.25
C LEU A 7 -27.75 10.45 19.95
N THR A 8 -28.48 9.80 19.04
CA THR A 8 -27.91 9.37 17.75
C THR A 8 -27.50 10.56 16.89
N LYS A 9 -28.26 11.66 16.91
CA LYS A 9 -27.90 12.89 16.22
C LYS A 9 -26.63 13.53 16.79
N VAL A 10 -26.55 13.69 18.12
CA VAL A 10 -25.37 14.28 18.79
C VAL A 10 -24.11 13.45 18.55
N VAL A 11 -24.20 12.12 18.61
CA VAL A 11 -23.08 11.23 18.27
C VAL A 11 -22.66 11.38 16.80
N GLY A 12 -23.64 11.52 15.89
CA GLY A 12 -23.37 11.81 14.48
C GLY A 12 -22.63 13.12 14.26
N ASP A 13 -23.06 14.19 14.93
CA ASP A 13 -22.47 15.53 14.82
C ASP A 13 -21.03 15.57 15.38
N ILE A 14 -20.79 14.92 16.52
CA ILE A 14 -19.43 14.76 17.09
C ILE A 14 -18.51 14.03 16.11
N ARG A 15 -19.01 12.97 15.47
CA ARG A 15 -18.21 12.19 14.50
C ARG A 15 -17.84 13.02 13.27
N ILE A 16 -18.76 13.83 12.75
CA ILE A 16 -18.48 14.74 11.63
C ILE A 16 -17.41 15.76 12.04
N LEU A 17 -17.55 16.36 13.23
CA LEU A 17 -16.56 17.29 13.78
C LEU A 17 -15.17 16.66 13.90
N THR A 18 -15.06 15.45 14.45
CA THR A 18 -13.79 14.72 14.55
C THR A 18 -13.14 14.49 13.18
N LEU A 19 -13.92 14.08 12.17
CA LEU A 19 -13.41 13.88 10.81
C LEU A 19 -12.97 15.20 10.16
N CYS A 20 -13.68 16.30 10.41
CA CYS A 20 -13.30 17.62 9.91
C CYS A 20 -11.99 18.10 10.56
N LEU A 21 -11.86 17.96 11.88
CA LEU A 21 -10.64 18.30 12.61
C LEU A 21 -9.45 17.47 12.15
N GLU A 22 -9.62 16.16 11.98
CA GLU A 22 -8.59 15.28 11.43
C GLU A 22 -8.12 15.80 10.05
N ARG A 23 -9.05 16.05 9.13
CA ARG A 23 -8.70 16.54 7.79
C ARG A 23 -7.92 17.85 7.82
N LEU A 24 -8.31 18.78 8.68
CA LEU A 24 -7.60 20.06 8.84
C LEU A 24 -6.18 19.86 9.39
N LEU A 25 -6.03 19.04 10.43
CA LEU A 25 -4.75 18.74 11.05
C LEU A 25 -3.81 18.04 10.07
N PHE A 26 -4.26 16.97 9.44
CA PHE A 26 -3.42 16.19 8.52
C PHE A 26 -3.14 16.92 7.21
N HIS A 27 -4.03 17.79 6.73
CA HIS A 27 -3.71 18.66 5.58
C HIS A 27 -2.47 19.53 5.84
N LYS A 28 -2.22 19.95 7.08
CA LYS A 28 -1.07 20.79 7.43
C LYS A 28 0.14 20.00 7.91
N LEU A 29 -0.09 18.89 8.62
CA LEU A 29 0.96 18.16 9.32
C LEU A 29 1.42 16.90 8.59
N TYR A 30 0.73 16.45 7.53
CA TYR A 30 1.02 15.17 6.88
C TYR A 30 2.48 15.02 6.48
N ASP A 31 3.06 15.99 5.78
CA ASP A 31 4.45 15.89 5.29
C ASP A 31 5.47 15.74 6.44
N THR A 32 5.19 16.36 7.59
CA THR A 32 6.02 16.22 8.79
C THR A 32 5.80 14.88 9.49
N LEU A 33 4.55 14.42 9.58
CA LEU A 33 4.19 13.20 10.30
C LEU A 33 4.58 11.94 9.51
N ILE A 34 4.38 11.94 8.19
CA ILE A 34 4.75 10.81 7.34
C ILE A 34 6.26 10.58 7.39
N PHE A 35 7.07 11.64 7.43
CA PHE A 35 8.52 11.53 7.56
C PHE A 35 8.96 10.74 8.79
N LYS A 36 8.22 10.85 9.91
CA LYS A 36 8.53 10.09 11.15
C LYS A 36 8.21 8.60 11.04
N THR A 37 7.23 8.24 10.21
CA THR A 37 6.80 6.85 10.02
C THR A 37 7.33 6.21 8.74
N ARG A 38 7.96 7.02 7.87
CA ARG A 38 8.43 6.59 6.56
C ARG A 38 9.76 5.86 6.71
N ASP A 39 9.78 4.63 6.24
CA ASP A 39 10.99 3.83 6.11
C ASP A 39 11.16 3.44 4.63
N GLU A 40 11.91 4.27 3.91
CA GLU A 40 12.15 4.07 2.48
C GLU A 40 12.93 2.79 2.20
N ARG A 41 13.84 2.39 3.10
CA ARG A 41 14.62 1.16 2.95
C ARG A 41 13.73 -0.06 3.08
N LYS A 42 12.87 -0.08 4.10
CA LYS A 42 11.91 -1.16 4.31
C LYS A 42 10.90 -1.25 3.18
N ASN A 43 10.34 -0.12 2.73
CA ASN A 43 9.44 -0.11 1.57
C ASN A 43 10.13 -0.62 0.29
N LEU A 44 11.37 -0.22 0.05
CA LEU A 44 12.14 -0.66 -1.10
C LEU A 44 12.40 -2.17 -1.05
N HIS A 45 12.85 -2.69 0.09
CA HIS A 45 13.09 -4.11 0.29
C HIS A 45 11.83 -4.94 0.06
N PHE A 46 10.71 -4.52 0.68
CA PHE A 46 9.41 -5.18 0.49
C PHE A 46 8.99 -5.19 -0.98
N ARG A 47 9.14 -4.05 -1.67
CA ARG A 47 8.77 -3.96 -3.08
C ARG A 47 9.63 -4.85 -3.98
N LEU A 48 10.94 -4.93 -3.72
CA LEU A 48 11.83 -5.86 -4.42
C LEU A 48 11.41 -7.31 -4.18
N LYS A 49 11.05 -7.66 -2.94
CA LYS A 49 10.52 -8.98 -2.60
C LYS A 49 9.23 -9.30 -3.37
N LEU A 50 8.30 -8.35 -3.51
CA LEU A 50 7.09 -8.53 -4.32
C LEU A 50 7.41 -8.82 -5.79
N TYR A 51 8.38 -8.11 -6.38
CA TYR A 51 8.81 -8.39 -7.76
C TYR A 51 9.46 -9.78 -7.90
N GLN A 52 10.22 -10.23 -6.90
CA GLN A 52 10.76 -11.58 -6.86
C GLN A 52 9.65 -12.66 -6.78
N LEU A 53 8.48 -12.31 -6.25
CA LEU A 53 7.31 -13.18 -6.13
C LEU A 53 6.31 -13.03 -7.31
N ASP A 54 6.68 -12.35 -8.40
CA ASP A 54 5.81 -12.16 -9.58
C ASP A 54 5.27 -13.48 -10.16
N TRP A 55 6.03 -14.57 -10.03
CA TRP A 55 5.66 -15.92 -10.48
C TRP A 55 4.53 -16.57 -9.67
N VAL A 56 4.20 -16.06 -8.48
CA VAL A 56 3.18 -16.64 -7.61
C VAL A 56 1.82 -16.63 -8.29
N THR A 57 1.12 -17.76 -8.26
CA THR A 57 -0.23 -17.93 -8.83
C THR A 57 -1.24 -18.12 -7.71
N GLU A 58 -2.54 -18.06 -8.05
CA GLU A 58 -3.64 -18.38 -7.13
C GLU A 58 -3.49 -19.77 -6.50
N GLN A 59 -2.97 -20.75 -7.27
CA GLN A 59 -2.80 -22.12 -6.80
C GLN A 59 -1.70 -22.23 -5.74
N HIS A 60 -0.58 -21.54 -5.92
CA HIS A 60 0.56 -21.56 -4.97
C HIS A 60 0.18 -21.11 -3.55
N LEU A 61 -0.85 -20.26 -3.44
CA LEU A 61 -1.37 -19.75 -2.18
C LEU A 61 -2.66 -20.44 -1.75
N GLN A 62 -3.17 -21.43 -2.50
CA GLN A 62 -4.47 -22.06 -2.25
C GLN A 62 -5.63 -21.06 -2.23
N VAL A 63 -5.59 -20.05 -3.10
CA VAL A 63 -6.70 -19.10 -3.25
C VAL A 63 -7.94 -19.89 -3.72
N PRO A 64 -9.09 -19.78 -3.02
CA PRO A 64 -10.26 -20.62 -3.29
C PRO A 64 -10.96 -20.31 -4.63
N ILE A 65 -10.42 -19.38 -5.42
CA ILE A 65 -11.05 -18.79 -6.60
C ILE A 65 -10.05 -18.71 -7.72
N LYS A 66 -10.50 -19.11 -8.91
CA LYS A 66 -9.77 -18.88 -10.15
C LYS A 66 -10.14 -17.50 -10.70
N ILE A 67 -9.35 -16.49 -10.38
CA ILE A 67 -9.63 -15.09 -10.74
C ILE A 67 -9.52 -14.94 -12.26
N MET A 68 -8.54 -15.60 -12.87
CA MET A 68 -8.29 -15.52 -14.32
C MET A 68 -9.32 -16.28 -15.16
N SER A 69 -10.24 -17.03 -14.56
CA SER A 69 -11.22 -17.85 -15.30
C SER A 69 -12.43 -17.07 -15.82
N SER A 70 -12.70 -15.87 -15.31
CA SER A 70 -13.84 -15.05 -15.73
C SER A 70 -13.44 -13.58 -15.92
N PRO A 71 -13.81 -12.94 -17.04
CA PRO A 71 -13.57 -11.50 -17.23
C PRO A 71 -14.15 -10.64 -16.10
N ALA A 72 -15.29 -11.02 -15.52
CA ALA A 72 -15.91 -10.30 -14.41
C ALA A 72 -15.04 -10.37 -13.13
N ASN A 73 -14.43 -11.52 -12.85
CA ASN A 73 -13.53 -11.71 -11.71
C ASN A 73 -12.24 -10.91 -11.89
N VAL A 74 -11.67 -10.93 -13.10
CA VAL A 74 -10.51 -10.12 -13.46
C VAL A 74 -10.79 -8.63 -13.24
N LEU A 75 -11.93 -8.11 -13.72
CA LEU A 75 -12.30 -6.70 -13.53
C LEU A 75 -12.44 -6.32 -12.04
N LYS A 76 -13.07 -7.18 -11.23
CA LYS A 76 -13.21 -6.94 -9.79
C LYS A 76 -11.87 -6.98 -9.06
N PHE A 77 -11.00 -7.92 -9.43
CA PHE A 77 -9.65 -7.99 -8.90
C PHE A 77 -8.84 -6.74 -9.28
N CYS A 78 -8.86 -6.32 -10.54
CA CYS A 78 -8.22 -5.07 -10.98
C CYS A 78 -8.74 -3.84 -10.22
N ALA A 79 -10.04 -3.76 -9.93
CA ALA A 79 -10.61 -2.69 -9.12
C ALA A 79 -10.09 -2.70 -7.67
N ALA A 80 -9.87 -3.88 -7.09
CA ALA A 80 -9.23 -4.04 -5.79
C ALA A 80 -7.74 -3.65 -5.83
N GLN A 81 -7.02 -4.00 -6.90
CA GLN A 81 -5.62 -3.59 -7.10
C GLN A 81 -5.50 -2.07 -7.14
N GLU A 82 -6.36 -1.40 -7.90
CA GLU A 82 -6.34 0.06 -8.01
C GLU A 82 -6.65 0.74 -6.68
N THR A 83 -7.64 0.20 -5.96
CA THR A 83 -7.98 0.70 -4.63
C THR A 83 -6.82 0.53 -3.64
N LEU A 84 -6.07 -0.58 -3.73
CA LEU A 84 -4.88 -0.82 -2.90
C LEU A 84 -3.74 0.15 -3.25
N ARG A 85 -3.53 0.48 -4.54
CA ARG A 85 -2.55 1.51 -4.95
C ARG A 85 -2.90 2.89 -4.42
N GLU A 86 -4.19 3.20 -4.35
CA GLU A 86 -4.68 4.51 -3.93
C GLU A 86 -4.37 4.84 -2.45
N ILE A 87 -4.14 3.84 -1.58
CA ILE A 87 -3.99 4.05 -0.14
C ILE A 87 -2.80 4.97 0.18
N SER A 88 -1.68 4.81 -0.51
CA SER A 88 -0.47 5.61 -0.29
C SER A 88 -0.70 7.09 -0.62
N THR A 89 -1.61 7.39 -1.56
CA THR A 89 -1.95 8.77 -1.99
C THR A 89 -2.76 9.56 -0.96
N LYS A 90 -3.41 8.88 -0.01
CA LYS A 90 -4.23 9.54 1.01
C LYS A 90 -3.35 10.16 2.10
N THR A 91 -3.76 11.31 2.61
CA THR A 91 -3.01 12.04 3.65
C THR A 91 -3.60 11.87 5.05
N CYS A 92 -4.90 11.61 5.15
CA CYS A 92 -5.60 11.43 6.43
C CYS A 92 -5.66 9.93 6.82
N PRO A 93 -5.43 9.58 8.10
CA PRO A 93 -5.60 8.21 8.61
C PRO A 93 -6.96 7.58 8.28
N SER A 94 -8.07 8.30 8.50
CA SER A 94 -9.43 7.80 8.20
C SER A 94 -9.64 7.54 6.72
N SER A 95 -9.06 8.38 5.85
CA SER A 95 -9.11 8.19 4.40
C SER A 95 -8.32 6.95 3.99
N LYS A 96 -7.12 6.73 4.56
CA LYS A 96 -6.34 5.51 4.32
C LYS A 96 -7.10 4.25 4.75
N LEU A 97 -7.67 4.27 5.95
CA LEU A 97 -8.47 3.15 6.50
C LEU A 97 -9.73 2.87 5.68
N ARG A 98 -10.46 3.91 5.26
CA ARG A 98 -11.64 3.76 4.40
C ARG A 98 -11.28 3.13 3.06
N THR A 99 -10.17 3.55 2.45
CA THR A 99 -9.68 2.94 1.21
C THR A 99 -9.26 1.50 1.43
N LEU A 100 -8.56 1.18 2.52
CA LEU A 100 -8.21 -0.19 2.89
C LEU A 100 -9.46 -1.08 3.08
N SER A 101 -10.44 -0.61 3.86
CA SER A 101 -11.72 -1.28 4.08
C SER A 101 -12.49 -1.50 2.77
N ARG A 102 -12.47 -0.53 1.85
CA ARG A 102 -13.06 -0.68 0.53
C ARG A 102 -12.36 -1.76 -0.29
N CYS A 103 -11.03 -1.79 -0.28
CA CYS A 103 -10.24 -2.85 -0.94
C CYS A 103 -10.62 -4.23 -0.39
N CYS A 104 -10.64 -4.39 0.94
CA CYS A 104 -11.03 -5.66 1.57
C CYS A 104 -12.47 -6.06 1.21
N ARG A 105 -13.42 -5.13 1.19
CA ARG A 105 -14.80 -5.40 0.77
C ARG A 105 -14.92 -5.82 -0.69
N GLN A 106 -14.10 -5.27 -1.59
CA GLN A 106 -14.05 -5.73 -2.98
C GLN A 106 -13.56 -7.17 -3.07
N LEU A 107 -12.57 -7.55 -2.26
CA LEU A 107 -12.12 -8.95 -2.17
C LEU A 107 -13.19 -9.87 -1.59
N PHE A 108 -13.91 -9.46 -0.53
CA PHE A 108 -15.04 -10.24 -0.02
C PHE A 108 -16.18 -10.39 -1.04
N SER A 109 -16.45 -9.34 -1.83
CA SER A 109 -17.40 -9.43 -2.94
C SER A 109 -16.94 -10.44 -3.99
N LEU A 110 -15.63 -10.49 -4.30
CA LEU A 110 -15.07 -11.50 -5.19
C LEU A 110 -15.23 -12.90 -4.60
N LEU A 111 -15.06 -13.05 -3.28
CA LEU A 111 -15.20 -14.31 -2.56
C LEU A 111 -16.65 -14.84 -2.54
N ASN A 112 -17.60 -13.97 -2.25
CA ASN A 112 -19.00 -14.36 -2.09
C ASN A 112 -19.69 -14.78 -3.40
N GLU A 113 -19.16 -14.37 -4.55
CA GLU A 113 -19.71 -14.74 -5.86
C GLU A 113 -19.19 -16.07 -6.38
N THR A 114 -18.27 -16.69 -5.65
CA THR A 114 -17.86 -18.04 -5.96
C THR A 114 -18.80 -19.04 -5.30
N GLU A 115 -19.14 -20.08 -6.05
CA GLU A 115 -19.94 -21.22 -5.61
C GLU A 115 -19.16 -22.08 -4.60
N LEU A 116 -18.52 -21.47 -3.60
CA LEU A 116 -17.84 -22.18 -2.52
C LEU A 116 -18.81 -23.01 -1.68
N GLY A 117 -20.13 -22.83 -1.86
CA GLY A 117 -21.18 -23.56 -1.17
C GLY A 117 -21.21 -23.31 0.35
N ARG A 118 -20.39 -22.37 0.85
CA ARG A 118 -20.23 -22.04 2.27
C ARG A 118 -19.93 -20.56 2.48
N PRO A 119 -20.21 -19.99 3.66
CA PRO A 119 -19.78 -18.64 4.02
C PRO A 119 -18.26 -18.51 3.94
N CYS A 120 -17.79 -17.37 3.44
CA CYS A 120 -16.37 -17.05 3.36
C CYS A 120 -15.75 -17.03 4.77
N SER A 121 -14.72 -17.86 4.99
CA SER A 121 -13.91 -17.87 6.21
C SER A 121 -12.73 -16.87 6.11
N ALA A 122 -12.10 -16.56 7.24
CA ALA A 122 -10.83 -15.84 7.26
C ALA A 122 -9.73 -16.58 6.46
N ASP A 123 -9.78 -17.92 6.45
CA ASP A 123 -8.84 -18.79 5.72
C ASP A 123 -9.00 -18.69 4.20
N ASP A 124 -10.17 -18.26 3.71
CA ASP A 124 -10.41 -17.98 2.29
C ASP A 124 -9.89 -16.59 1.90
N PHE A 125 -9.97 -15.64 2.85
CA PHE A 125 -9.66 -14.23 2.62
C PHE A 125 -8.17 -13.92 2.62
N LEU A 126 -7.43 -14.44 3.61
CA LEU A 126 -6.01 -14.08 3.77
C LEU A 126 -5.15 -14.48 2.56
N PRO A 127 -5.28 -15.68 1.96
CA PRO A 127 -4.55 -16.03 0.75
C PRO A 127 -4.84 -15.12 -0.44
N LEU A 128 -6.12 -14.75 -0.62
CA LEU A 128 -6.52 -13.81 -1.68
C LEU A 128 -5.93 -12.42 -1.46
N LEU A 129 -5.87 -11.96 -0.20
CA LEU A 129 -5.26 -10.69 0.16
C LEU A 129 -3.74 -10.68 -0.07
N ILE A 130 -3.04 -11.76 0.30
CA ILE A 130 -1.60 -11.94 0.00
C ILE A 130 -1.38 -11.88 -1.52
N TYR A 131 -2.18 -12.64 -2.28
CA TYR A 131 -2.11 -12.65 -3.74
C TYR A 131 -2.35 -11.25 -4.33
N LEU A 132 -3.35 -10.52 -3.82
CA LEU A 132 -3.62 -9.14 -4.24
C LEU A 132 -2.38 -8.24 -4.03
N ILE A 133 -1.75 -8.30 -2.86
CA ILE A 133 -0.58 -7.46 -2.55
C ILE A 133 0.59 -7.79 -3.49
N ILE A 134 0.87 -9.08 -3.70
CA ILE A 134 1.90 -9.55 -4.64
C ILE A 134 1.66 -9.01 -6.05
N LYS A 135 0.45 -9.15 -6.58
CA LYS A 135 0.12 -8.71 -7.95
C LYS A 135 -0.04 -7.20 -8.10
N THR A 136 -0.30 -6.48 -7.02
CA THR A 136 -0.48 -5.03 -7.08
C THR A 136 0.83 -4.27 -6.98
N VAL A 137 1.80 -4.80 -6.23
CA VAL A 137 3.08 -4.15 -5.92
C VAL A 137 2.88 -2.72 -5.36
N PRO A 138 2.13 -2.55 -4.25
CA PRO A 138 1.76 -1.23 -3.75
C PRO A 138 2.98 -0.43 -3.26
N GLN A 139 2.96 0.87 -3.52
CA GLN A 139 4.01 1.79 -3.07
C GLN A 139 3.88 2.10 -1.59
N ASP A 140 5.02 2.15 -0.90
CA ASP A 140 5.14 2.60 0.49
C ASP A 140 4.17 1.92 1.48
N LEU A 141 3.85 0.63 1.27
CA LEU A 141 2.84 -0.08 2.07
C LEU A 141 3.23 -0.17 3.56
N HIS A 142 4.48 -0.52 3.89
CA HIS A 142 4.91 -0.56 5.30
C HIS A 142 4.78 0.79 5.98
N SER A 143 5.21 1.86 5.32
CA SER A 143 5.09 3.22 5.87
C SER A 143 3.63 3.65 5.99
N THR A 144 2.79 3.27 5.05
CA THR A 144 1.35 3.50 5.09
C THR A 144 0.71 2.81 6.30
N LEU A 145 1.05 1.55 6.56
CA LEU A 145 0.55 0.80 7.73
C LEU A 145 1.11 1.36 9.04
N ALA A 146 2.40 1.69 9.10
CA ALA A 146 3.01 2.34 10.27
C ALA A 146 2.34 3.68 10.59
N PHE A 147 2.02 4.46 9.56
CA PHE A 147 1.27 5.72 9.69
C PHE A 147 -0.14 5.48 10.24
N ILE A 148 -0.89 4.51 9.69
CA ILE A 148 -2.23 4.15 10.18
C ILE A 148 -2.17 3.66 11.65
N ASN A 149 -1.18 2.84 12.00
CA ASN A 149 -1.00 2.34 13.36
C ASN A 149 -0.67 3.48 14.35
N SER A 150 0.13 4.46 13.93
CA SER A 150 0.54 5.59 14.77
C SER A 150 -0.56 6.63 14.96
N PHE A 151 -1.34 6.90 13.90
CA PHE A 151 -2.23 8.07 13.85
C PHE A 151 -3.72 7.73 13.69
N GLY A 152 -4.05 6.50 13.33
CA GLY A 152 -5.44 6.07 13.13
C GLY A 152 -6.14 5.59 14.40
N ARG A 153 -5.40 5.45 15.53
CA ARG A 153 -5.88 4.76 16.75
C ARG A 153 -7.13 5.36 17.39
N LEU A 154 -7.32 6.66 17.23
CA LEU A 154 -8.51 7.36 17.71
C LEU A 154 -9.77 7.11 16.85
N ILE A 155 -9.63 6.44 15.69
CA ILE A 155 -10.68 6.37 14.67
C ILE A 155 -11.23 4.93 14.49
N TYR A 156 -10.39 3.89 14.58
CA TYR A 156 -10.87 2.50 14.46
C TYR A 156 -11.38 1.88 15.77
N THR A 157 -11.24 2.55 16.91
CA THR A 157 -11.93 2.15 18.15
C THR A 157 -13.45 2.12 18.00
N GLU A 158 -14.01 2.80 16.98
CA GLU A 158 -15.44 2.85 16.71
C GLU A 158 -15.96 1.75 15.76
N THR A 159 -15.09 1.02 15.03
CA THR A 159 -15.53 0.00 14.05
C THR A 159 -14.64 -1.25 14.06
N GLY A 160 -15.15 -2.34 14.65
CA GLY A 160 -14.44 -3.63 14.72
C GLY A 160 -14.00 -4.20 13.35
N GLU A 161 -14.71 -3.85 12.27
CA GLU A 161 -14.33 -4.24 10.90
C GLU A 161 -12.98 -3.68 10.46
N TRP A 162 -12.64 -2.44 10.82
CA TRP A 162 -11.38 -1.83 10.37
C TRP A 162 -10.19 -2.45 11.08
N ALA A 163 -10.34 -2.76 12.36
CA ALA A 163 -9.34 -3.50 13.12
C ALA A 163 -9.10 -4.89 12.52
N TYR A 164 -10.16 -5.59 12.13
CA TYR A 164 -10.05 -6.89 11.46
C TYR A 164 -9.30 -6.79 10.13
N TYR A 165 -9.68 -5.86 9.25
CA TYR A 165 -9.00 -5.69 7.95
C TYR A 165 -7.53 -5.27 8.11
N LEU A 166 -7.25 -4.33 9.01
CA LEU A 166 -5.89 -3.88 9.28
C LEU A 166 -5.01 -5.02 9.83
N THR A 167 -5.57 -5.86 10.71
CA THR A 167 -4.88 -7.04 11.23
C THR A 167 -4.55 -8.02 10.10
N ASN A 168 -5.52 -8.36 9.25
CA ASN A 168 -5.28 -9.26 8.10
C ASN A 168 -4.24 -8.70 7.12
N VAL A 169 -4.24 -7.39 6.88
CA VAL A 169 -3.24 -6.74 6.02
C VAL A 169 -1.86 -6.77 6.65
N ASN A 170 -1.75 -6.53 7.96
CA ASN A 170 -0.49 -6.70 8.68
C ASN A 170 0.00 -8.15 8.60
N CYS A 171 -0.87 -9.15 8.78
CA CYS A 171 -0.53 -10.56 8.62
C CYS A 171 -0.06 -10.89 7.20
N ALA A 172 -0.73 -10.37 6.17
CA ALA A 172 -0.34 -10.60 4.78
C ALA A 172 1.03 -9.97 4.45
N VAL A 173 1.29 -8.76 4.95
CA VAL A 173 2.60 -8.10 4.79
C VAL A 173 3.69 -8.87 5.53
N GLU A 174 3.44 -9.30 6.76
CA GLU A 174 4.38 -10.10 7.54
C GLU A 174 4.65 -11.46 6.90
N PHE A 175 3.64 -12.10 6.32
CA PHE A 175 3.80 -13.32 5.54
C PHE A 175 4.76 -13.08 4.38
N ILE A 176 4.59 -12.02 3.58
CA ILE A 176 5.42 -11.72 2.43
C ILE A 176 6.88 -11.41 2.85
N ASP A 177 7.07 -10.68 3.95
CA ASP A 177 8.40 -10.41 4.51
C ASP A 177 9.15 -11.70 4.86
N LYS A 178 8.42 -12.71 5.38
CA LYS A 178 9.00 -13.93 5.96
C LYS A 178 8.83 -15.17 5.10
N CYS A 179 8.13 -15.10 3.96
CA CYS A 179 7.78 -16.28 3.19
C CYS A 179 9.02 -16.99 2.63
N GLN A 180 8.98 -18.32 2.70
CA GLN A 180 9.99 -19.25 2.19
C GLN A 180 9.30 -20.27 1.27
N SER A 181 10.05 -21.23 0.72
CA SER A 181 9.49 -22.28 -0.14
C SER A 181 8.26 -22.95 0.47
N LYS A 182 8.35 -23.41 1.73
CA LYS A 182 7.27 -24.06 2.48
C LYS A 182 6.01 -23.20 2.70
N SER A 183 6.09 -21.90 2.46
CA SER A 183 4.94 -20.99 2.55
C SER A 183 4.01 -21.12 1.35
N PHE A 184 4.42 -21.83 0.29
CA PHE A 184 3.66 -22.02 -0.93
C PHE A 184 3.49 -23.51 -1.23
N THR A 185 2.50 -23.86 -2.04
CA THR A 185 2.28 -25.25 -2.49
C THR A 185 3.13 -25.59 -3.71
N LEU A 186 4.44 -25.70 -3.53
CA LEU A 186 5.38 -26.17 -4.56
C LEU A 186 6.62 -26.81 -3.92
N SER A 187 7.47 -27.44 -4.75
CA SER A 187 8.73 -28.02 -4.30
C SER A 187 9.79 -26.94 -4.07
N ASP A 188 10.78 -27.25 -3.22
CA ASP A 188 11.92 -26.35 -2.97
C ASP A 188 12.67 -26.01 -4.27
N ASP A 189 12.89 -26.99 -5.14
CA ASP A 189 13.58 -26.79 -6.42
C ASP A 189 12.83 -25.83 -7.34
N GLU A 190 11.50 -26.00 -7.44
CA GLU A 190 10.66 -25.11 -8.24
C GLU A 190 10.65 -23.69 -7.66
N TYR A 191 10.63 -23.56 -6.33
CA TYR A 191 10.66 -22.28 -5.64
C TYR A 191 11.94 -21.52 -5.97
N PHE A 192 13.10 -22.16 -5.77
CA PHE A 192 14.39 -21.53 -6.02
C PHE A 192 14.57 -21.20 -7.51
N SER A 193 14.15 -22.09 -8.41
CA SER A 193 14.18 -21.82 -9.85
C SER A 193 13.33 -20.60 -10.23
N ASN A 194 12.13 -20.46 -9.66
CA ASN A 194 11.26 -19.33 -9.93
C ASN A 194 11.80 -18.01 -9.33
N ILE A 195 12.35 -18.06 -8.11
CA ILE A 195 13.01 -16.90 -7.49
C ILE A 195 14.22 -16.45 -8.31
N GLU A 196 15.04 -17.38 -8.80
CA GLU A 196 16.19 -17.08 -9.66
C GLU A 196 15.73 -16.38 -10.95
N LYS A 197 14.76 -16.96 -11.67
CA LYS A 197 14.19 -16.37 -12.89
C LYS A 197 13.65 -14.97 -12.65
N SER A 198 12.87 -14.77 -11.59
CA SER A 198 12.33 -13.45 -11.26
C SER A 198 13.41 -12.46 -10.85
N THR A 199 14.44 -12.89 -10.12
CA THR A 199 15.57 -12.03 -9.73
C THR A 199 16.35 -11.59 -10.96
N SER A 200 16.67 -12.51 -11.87
CA SER A 200 17.34 -12.15 -13.14
C SER A 200 16.50 -11.21 -14.01
N LYS A 201 15.16 -11.34 -14.00
CA LYS A 201 14.25 -10.41 -14.69
C LYS A 201 14.33 -9.00 -14.09
N VAL A 202 14.35 -8.90 -12.75
CA VAL A 202 14.49 -7.62 -12.04
C VAL A 202 15.86 -6.99 -12.30
N GLU A 203 16.94 -7.77 -12.25
CA GLU A 203 18.30 -7.29 -12.52
C GLU A 203 18.44 -6.73 -13.94
N LYS A 204 17.93 -7.45 -14.95
CA LYS A 204 17.92 -6.95 -16.34
C LYS A 204 17.15 -5.63 -16.46
N MET A 205 15.97 -5.54 -15.86
CA MET A 205 15.19 -4.31 -15.86
C MET A 205 15.93 -3.15 -15.16
N MET A 206 16.65 -3.43 -14.07
CA MET A 206 17.47 -2.43 -13.39
C MET A 206 18.66 -1.96 -14.23
N ASP A 207 19.35 -2.89 -14.90
CA ASP A 207 20.47 -2.57 -15.78
C ASP A 207 20.03 -1.76 -17.01
N GLU A 208 18.85 -2.03 -17.56
CA GLU A 208 18.25 -1.24 -18.64
C GLU A 208 17.94 0.20 -18.20
N ILE A 209 17.48 0.40 -16.95
CA ILE A 209 17.11 1.72 -16.41
C ILE A 209 18.34 2.50 -15.92
N ARG A 210 19.43 1.81 -15.53
CA ARG A 210 20.62 2.42 -14.91
C ARG A 210 21.23 3.58 -15.72
N PRO A 211 21.44 3.50 -17.05
CA PRO A 211 22.02 4.60 -17.82
C PRO A 211 21.18 5.89 -17.73
N SER A 212 19.86 5.75 -17.86
CA SER A 212 18.92 6.88 -17.77
C SER A 212 18.95 7.53 -16.38
N LEU A 213 19.08 6.73 -15.32
CA LEU A 213 19.23 7.24 -13.96
C LEU A 213 20.54 8.00 -13.76
N GLU A 214 21.65 7.52 -14.32
CA GLU A 214 22.93 8.22 -14.23
C GLU A 214 22.91 9.54 -15.02
N GLN A 215 22.30 9.57 -16.20
CA GLN A 215 22.11 10.81 -16.96
C GLN A 215 21.27 11.84 -16.19
N LEU A 216 20.19 11.41 -15.53
CA LEU A 216 19.38 12.29 -14.69
C LEU A 216 20.17 12.85 -13.50
N LYS A 217 20.98 12.03 -12.82
CA LYS A 217 21.84 12.49 -11.72
C LYS A 217 22.84 13.56 -12.18
N ILE A 218 23.49 13.35 -13.32
CA ILE A 218 24.41 14.31 -13.92
C ILE A 218 23.68 15.63 -14.22
N THR A 219 22.51 15.54 -14.86
CA THR A 219 21.70 16.71 -15.24
C THR A 219 21.24 17.51 -14.01
N LEU A 220 20.83 16.83 -12.95
CA LEU A 220 20.45 17.50 -11.69
C LEU A 220 21.63 18.21 -11.05
N LYS A 221 22.82 17.59 -11.06
CA LYS A 221 24.04 18.19 -10.54
C LYS A 221 24.43 19.45 -11.31
N THR A 222 24.43 19.41 -12.65
CA THR A 222 24.76 20.57 -13.48
C THR A 222 23.74 21.71 -13.33
N ASN A 223 22.45 21.38 -13.21
CA ASN A 223 21.40 22.37 -12.94
C ASN A 223 21.59 23.05 -11.58
N TRP A 224 21.92 22.28 -10.54
CA TRP A 224 22.20 22.81 -9.20
C TRP A 224 23.42 23.75 -9.19
N GLU A 225 24.52 23.34 -9.84
CA GLU A 225 25.72 24.16 -9.97
C GLU A 225 25.44 25.48 -10.70
N SER A 226 24.63 25.43 -11.76
CA SER A 226 24.20 26.61 -12.50
C SER A 226 23.35 27.55 -11.64
N TYR A 227 22.40 27.01 -10.87
CA TYR A 227 21.59 27.78 -9.92
C TYR A 227 22.46 28.45 -8.84
N ALA A 228 23.41 27.71 -8.26
CA ALA A 228 24.32 28.23 -7.24
C ALA A 228 25.17 29.40 -7.77
N ARG A 229 25.69 29.30 -9.01
CA ARG A 229 26.43 30.38 -9.68
C ARG A 229 25.56 31.63 -9.84
N LEU A 230 24.34 31.48 -10.36
CA LEU A 230 23.41 32.60 -10.55
C LEU A 230 23.05 33.27 -9.22
N LYS A 231 22.80 32.47 -8.18
CA LYS A 231 22.49 32.98 -6.83
C LYS A 231 23.65 33.80 -6.25
N ASN A 232 24.88 33.32 -6.40
CA ASN A 232 26.08 34.05 -5.97
C ASN A 232 26.24 35.36 -6.74
N MET A 233 26.08 35.35 -8.07
CA MET A 233 26.16 36.57 -8.89
C MET A 233 25.14 37.63 -8.46
N ILE A 234 23.92 37.23 -8.11
CA ILE A 234 22.88 38.14 -7.61
C ILE A 234 23.25 38.71 -6.24
N HIS A 235 23.86 37.91 -5.36
CA HIS A 235 24.29 38.34 -4.04
C HIS A 235 25.45 39.35 -4.14
N THR A 236 26.49 39.05 -4.92
CA THR A 236 27.63 39.96 -5.14
C THR A 236 27.21 41.27 -5.80
N LYS A 237 26.24 41.24 -6.74
CA LYS A 237 25.67 42.46 -7.33
C LYS A 237 24.85 43.31 -6.36
N LYS A 238 24.31 42.74 -5.27
CA LYS A 238 23.64 43.49 -4.21
C LYS A 238 24.64 44.15 -3.26
N GLU A 239 25.79 43.54 -3.02
CA GLU A 239 26.86 44.11 -2.19
C GLU A 239 27.59 45.28 -2.87
N LEU A 240 27.72 45.24 -4.20
CA LEU A 240 28.34 46.31 -5.01
C LEU A 240 27.44 47.54 -5.25
N LYS A 241 26.24 47.59 -4.66
CA LYS A 241 25.27 48.70 -4.79
C LYS A 241 25.18 49.61 -3.55
N PHE A 242 26.17 49.54 -2.66
CA PHE A 242 26.37 50.50 -1.57
C PHE A 242 27.62 51.34 -1.80
#